data_AF-A0AAV0WQL9-F1
#
_entry.id   AF-A0AAV0WQL9-F1
#
_cell.length_a   1.000
_cell.length_b   1.000
_cell.length_c   1.000
_cell.angle_alpha   90.00
_cell.angle_beta   90.00
_cell.angle_gamma   90.00
#
_symmetry.space_group_name_H-M   'P 1'
#
loop_
_entity.id
_entity.type
_entity.pdbx_description
1 polymer ?
#
loop_
_entity_poly.entity_id
_entity_poly.type
_entity_poly.pdbx_seq_one_letter_code
_entity_poly.pdbx_strand_id
1 'polypeptide(L)' 'MHHDKQIAQVNKEKLKPEIIMDYNRTKSGVDTMDYMTENYTVARTSVRWPLTIFYPLMNIGGINSQTIYEANTKNKISRL' A
#
# COMPACT_ATOMS: atom_id res chain seq x y z
N MET A 1 9.84 19.25 18.13
CA MET A 1 8.38 19.51 18.11
C MET A 1 8.10 20.53 17.01
N HIS A 2 7.20 20.21 16.06
CA HIS A 2 6.80 21.10 14.96
C HIS A 2 5.98 22.26 15.56
N HIS A 3 6.58 23.45 15.70
CA HIS A 3 5.91 24.65 16.23
C HIS A 3 5.29 25.52 15.13
N ASP A 4 5.42 25.11 13.88
CA ASP A 4 5.04 25.91 12.73
C ASP A 4 3.58 25.64 12.31
N LYS A 5 2.76 26.70 12.33
CA LYS A 5 1.35 26.67 11.88
C LYS A 5 1.24 26.84 10.36
N GLN A 6 2.18 26.26 9.60
CA GLN A 6 2.16 26.39 8.15
C GLN A 6 0.95 25.62 7.59
N ILE A 7 0.07 26.36 6.93
CA ILE A 7 -1.10 25.82 6.23
C ILE A 7 -0.68 25.57 4.78
N ALA A 8 -0.87 24.34 4.30
CA ALA A 8 -0.58 24.02 2.91
C ALA A 8 -1.54 24.78 1.98
N GLN A 9 -1.04 25.79 1.24
CA GLN A 9 -1.83 26.58 0.28
C GLN A 9 -2.22 25.81 -1.00
N VAL A 10 -1.83 24.53 -1.11
CA VAL A 10 -1.98 23.70 -2.31
C VAL A 10 -3.45 23.42 -2.67
N ASN A 11 -4.38 23.53 -1.72
CA ASN A 11 -5.81 23.47 -1.99
C ASN A 11 -6.52 24.62 -1.27
N LYS A 12 -6.97 25.64 -2.00
CA LYS A 12 -7.72 26.79 -1.45
C LYS A 12 -8.97 26.39 -0.65
N GLU A 13 -9.44 25.16 -0.79
CA GLU A 13 -10.61 24.60 -0.08
C GLU A 13 -10.27 23.83 1.21
N LYS A 14 -9.00 23.50 1.47
CA LYS A 14 -8.60 22.68 2.63
C LYS A 14 -7.44 23.34 3.36
N LEU A 15 -7.79 24.23 4.31
CA LEU A 15 -6.89 24.83 5.30
C LEU A 15 -6.38 23.76 6.31
N LYS A 16 -5.71 22.72 5.83
CA LYS A 16 -5.12 21.68 6.68
C LYS A 16 -3.65 22.04 6.98
N PRO A 17 -3.20 21.88 8.24
CA PRO A 17 -1.78 21.94 8.58
C PRO A 17 -0.94 21.02 7.71
N GLU A 18 0.25 21.46 7.34
CA GLU A 18 1.21 20.70 6.52
C GLU A 18 1.45 19.29 7.08
N ILE A 19 1.62 19.16 8.40
CA ILE A 19 1.80 17.86 9.07
C ILE A 19 0.65 16.87 8.80
N ILE A 20 -0.59 17.35 8.69
CA ILE A 20 -1.74 16.51 8.38
C ILE A 20 -1.70 16.08 6.92
N MET A 21 -1.24 16.95 6.02
CA MET A 21 -1.09 16.63 4.61
C MET A 21 0.01 15.56 4.40
N ASP A 22 1.16 15.73 5.04
CA ASP A 22 2.28 14.78 4.95
C ASP A 22 1.94 13.42 5.53
N TYR A 23 1.27 13.39 6.68
CA TYR A 23 0.76 12.15 7.25
C TYR A 23 -0.22 11.46 6.31
N ASN A 24 -1.22 12.18 5.79
CA ASN A 24 -2.20 11.60 4.88
C ASN A 24 -1.60 11.13 3.56
N ARG A 25 -0.49 11.73 3.12
CA ARG A 25 0.24 11.30 1.91
C ARG A 25 0.95 9.96 2.09
N THR A 26 1.39 9.63 3.30
CA THR A 26 2.24 8.45 3.55
C THR A 26 1.53 7.32 4.31
N LYS A 27 0.44 7.62 5.03
CA LYS A 27 -0.24 6.64 5.91
C LYS A 27 -0.81 5.42 5.19
N SER A 28 -1.17 5.52 3.91
CA SER A 28 -1.97 4.50 3.22
C SER A 28 -1.16 3.36 2.62
N GLY A 29 0.18 3.36 2.77
CA GLY A 29 1.04 2.37 2.11
C GLY A 29 0.70 0.92 2.50
N VAL A 30 0.59 0.66 3.82
CA VAL A 30 0.25 -0.66 4.35
C VAL A 30 -1.20 -1.03 4.01
N ASP A 31 -2.16 -0.13 4.25
CA ASP A 31 -3.58 -0.35 3.93
C ASP A 31 -3.80 -0.73 2.45
N THR A 32 -3.01 -0.14 1.54
CA THR A 32 -3.09 -0.44 0.10
C THR A 32 -2.59 -1.85 -0.21
N MET A 33 -1.49 -2.27 0.45
CA MET A 33 -0.95 -3.62 0.32
C MET A 33 -1.93 -4.65 0.90
N ASP A 34 -2.47 -4.40 2.09
CA ASP A 34 -3.46 -5.26 2.73
C ASP A 34 -4.69 -5.44 1.83
N TYR A 35 -5.23 -4.35 1.29
CA TYR A 35 -6.34 -4.38 0.32
C TYR A 35 -6.03 -5.25 -0.90
N MET A 36 -4.82 -5.15 -1.47
CA MET A 36 -4.39 -5.99 -2.59
C MET A 36 -4.29 -7.46 -2.19
N THR A 37 -3.68 -7.77 -1.03
CA THR A 37 -3.53 -9.15 -0.57
C THR A 37 -4.86 -9.81 -0.26
N GLU A 38 -5.88 -9.05 0.14
CA GLU A 38 -7.25 -9.56 0.36
C GLU A 38 -7.96 -9.84 -0.97
N ASN A 39 -7.96 -8.87 -1.90
CA ASN A 39 -8.66 -9.00 -3.19
C ASN A 39 -8.02 -10.04 -4.13
N TYR A 40 -6.71 -10.23 -4.03
CA TYR A 40 -5.94 -11.11 -4.91
C TYR A 40 -5.36 -12.33 -4.20
N THR A 41 -5.92 -12.69 -3.04
CA THR A 41 -5.38 -13.74 -2.18
C THR A 41 -5.31 -15.11 -2.88
N VAL A 42 -4.17 -15.80 -2.71
CA VAL A 42 -4.03 -17.23 -3.07
C VAL A 42 -4.39 -18.17 -1.91
N ALA A 43 -4.78 -17.62 -0.75
CA ALA A 43 -5.11 -18.42 0.41
C ALA A 43 -6.26 -19.39 0.16
N ARG A 44 -6.19 -20.55 0.81
CA ARG A 44 -7.22 -21.58 0.80
C ARG A 44 -7.47 -22.04 2.23
N THR A 45 -8.71 -22.43 2.50
CA THR A 45 -9.06 -23.05 3.78
C THR A 45 -8.18 -24.27 4.03
N SER A 46 -7.50 -24.30 5.17
CA SER A 46 -6.53 -25.32 5.52
C SER A 46 -6.55 -25.56 7.02
N VAL A 47 -6.42 -26.81 7.42
CA VAL A 47 -6.21 -27.23 8.83
C VAL A 47 -4.72 -27.32 9.21
N ARG A 48 -3.83 -27.01 8.26
CA ARG A 48 -2.39 -27.00 8.46
C ARG A 48 -1.93 -25.57 8.77
N TRP A 49 -1.58 -25.30 10.03
CA TRP A 49 -1.10 -23.99 10.47
C TRP A 49 0.05 -23.39 9.63
N PRO A 50 1.00 -24.17 9.06
CA PRO A 50 2.08 -23.57 8.27
C PRO A 50 1.56 -22.88 7.01
N LEU A 51 0.44 -23.37 6.46
CA LEU A 51 -0.17 -22.77 5.28
C LEU A 51 -0.77 -21.39 5.56
N THR A 52 -1.18 -21.12 6.81
CA THR A 52 -1.63 -19.78 7.24
C THR A 52 -0.54 -18.72 7.08
N ILE A 53 0.73 -19.09 7.23
CA ILE A 53 1.88 -18.18 7.03
C ILE A 53 2.34 -18.20 5.57
N PHE A 54 2.31 -19.38 4.94
CA PHE A 54 2.76 -19.54 3.56
C PHE A 54 1.95 -18.70 2.56
N TYR A 55 0.61 -18.65 2.69
CA TYR A 55 -0.22 -17.91 1.74
C TYR A 55 0.02 -16.39 1.76
N PRO A 56 0.10 -15.70 2.92
CA PRO A 56 0.53 -14.30 2.98
C PRO A 56 1.89 -14.05 2.33
N LEU A 57 2.88 -14.94 2.55
CA LEU A 57 4.20 -14.81 1.93
C LEU A 57 4.11 -14.85 0.40
N MET A 58 3.28 -15.73 -0.14
CA MET A 58 3.03 -15.80 -1.58
C MET A 58 2.32 -14.55 -2.12
N ASN A 59 1.31 -14.03 -1.40
CA ASN A 59 0.62 -12.79 -1.79
C ASN A 59 1.59 -11.59 -1.83
N ILE A 60 2.39 -11.41 -0.78
CA ILE A 60 3.41 -10.34 -0.70
C ILE A 60 4.47 -10.50 -1.78
N GLY A 61 4.95 -11.73 -2.00
CA GLY A 61 5.89 -12.05 -3.06
C GLY A 61 5.37 -11.66 -4.45
N GLY A 62 4.10 -11.93 -4.73
CA GLY A 62 3.43 -11.52 -5.96
C GLY A 62 3.43 -10.00 -6.16
N ILE A 63 2.99 -9.24 -5.15
CA ILE A 63 2.96 -7.76 -5.20
C ILE A 63 4.37 -7.18 -5.40
N ASN A 64 5.35 -7.70 -4.66
CA ASN A 64 6.74 -7.26 -4.78
C ASN A 64 7.31 -7.55 -6.18
N SER A 65 7.01 -8.73 -6.73
CA SER A 65 7.45 -9.10 -8.09
C SER A 65 6.89 -8.16 -9.16
N GLN A 66 5.61 -7.77 -9.03
CA GLN A 66 4.97 -6.81 -9.93
C GLN A 66 5.60 -5.43 -9.81
N THR A 67 5.90 -4.98 -8.59
CA THR A 67 6.56 -3.69 -8.34
C THR A 67 7.94 -3.64 -8.99
N ILE A 68 8.74 -4.70 -8.83
CA ILE A 68 10.07 -4.82 -9.47
C ILE A 68 9.94 -4.85 -10.99
N TYR A 69 8.98 -5.61 -11.51
CA TYR A 69 8.72 -5.68 -12.95
C TYR A 69 8.36 -4.31 -13.53
N GLU A 70 7.44 -3.59 -12.90
CA GLU A 70 7.00 -2.25 -13.32
C GLU A 70 8.17 -1.26 -13.24
N ALA A 71 9.00 -1.32 -12.19
CA ALA A 71 10.18 -0.47 -12.05
C ALA A 71 11.21 -0.71 -13.17
N ASN A 72 11.42 -1.98 -13.57
CA ASN A 72 12.42 -2.35 -14.57
C ASN A 72 11.94 -2.12 -16.01
N THR A 73 10.66 -2.34 -16.29
CA THR A 73 10.12 -2.31 -17.66
C THR A 73 9.35 -1.03 -17.97
N LYS A 74 8.94 -0.27 -16.95
CA LYS A 74 7.98 0.83 -17.03
C LYS A 74 6.62 0.41 -17.59
N ASN A 75 6.36 -0.89 -17.70
CA ASN A 75 5.11 -1.44 -18.16
C ASN A 75 4.29 -1.88 -16.95
N LYS A 76 3.04 -1.44 -16.92
CA LYS A 76 2.09 -1.88 -15.91
C LYS A 76 1.25 -3.01 -16.48
N ILE A 77 1.46 -4.21 -15.96
CA ILE A 77 0.62 -5.36 -16.30
C ILE A 77 -0.59 -5.38 -15.37
N SER A 78 -1.77 -5.37 -15.97
CA SER A 78 -3.04 -5.63 -15.29
C SER A 78 -3.31 -7.14 -15.31
N ARG A 79 -4.01 -7.63 -14.28
CA ARG A 79 -4.44 -9.03 -14.20
C ARG A 79 -5.65 -9.33 -15.12
N LEU A 80 -6.24 -8.31 -15.74
CA LEU A 80 -7.29 -8.36 -16.77
C LEU A 80 -7.08 -7.24 -17.79
#